data_AF-A0AAU9VT78-F1
#
_entry.id   AF-A0AAU9VT78-F1
#
_cell.length_a   1.000
_cell.length_b   1.000
_cell.length_c   1.000
_cell.angle_alpha   90.00
_cell.angle_beta   90.00
_cell.angle_gamma   90.00
#
_symmetry.space_group_name_H-M   'P 1'
#
loop_
_entity.id
_entity.type
_entity.pdbx_description
1 polymer ?
#
loop_
_entity_poly.entity_id
_entity_poly.type
_entity_poly.pdbx_seq_one_letter_code
_entity_poly.pdbx_strand_id
1 'polypeptide(L)'
;METFKVLRVLCAVIFLLMVYRTPYANAISKCESQGSTFTRALKGHTYDTFGVNSPDVCVKRCEKEKRCQSINFVFEERICELNNRSMEARPDGYVEDPRRIYMTVYLNRVPLGSIPELPAKSCAEIKASEGEEAVNGHYWLDPYNTGKNEWTNCYLETKGSLFHWTLSGTDSSLTLRGAAKFVRKSGRTVLYLDGTQGTFAETPSVPFQKTDLTIAVWIFLESPLTRRQEIYSDWSSPHQFRIGIEINGQLCFQGRRDVGGVSDMMTPCTKSRDVVETDVWRHVAITWGRSERTFRIYINGERKVNHVVSDNPVLDFKNSGHALYDIGLKRDSGTTALAYFSDLVIFTHELSATQLKSDLFLNHPLHNFI
;
A
#
# COMPACT_ATOMS: atom_id res chain seq x y z
N MET A 1 -71.65 -3.71 -6.60
CA MET A 1 -70.71 -3.13 -7.60
C MET A 1 -69.84 -2.03 -7.01
N GLU A 2 -70.36 -1.19 -6.10
CA GLU A 2 -69.61 -0.14 -5.41
C GLU A 2 -68.54 -0.65 -4.42
N THR A 3 -68.82 -1.72 -3.67
CA THR A 3 -67.89 -2.32 -2.69
C THR A 3 -66.60 -2.88 -3.30
N PHE A 4 -66.65 -3.40 -4.52
CA PHE A 4 -65.47 -3.88 -5.26
C PHE A 4 -64.57 -2.75 -5.76
N LYS A 5 -65.13 -1.57 -6.04
CA LYS A 5 -64.35 -0.39 -6.44
C LYS A 5 -63.57 0.16 -5.25
N VAL A 6 -64.21 0.26 -4.09
CA VAL A 6 -63.57 0.73 -2.85
C VAL A 6 -62.42 -0.20 -2.43
N LEU A 7 -62.59 -1.52 -2.54
CA LEU A 7 -61.54 -2.49 -2.22
C LEU A 7 -60.33 -2.37 -3.17
N ARG A 8 -60.56 -2.15 -4.47
CA ARG A 8 -59.48 -1.93 -5.45
C ARG A 8 -58.69 -0.66 -5.17
N VAL A 9 -59.38 0.43 -4.80
CA VAL A 9 -58.74 1.70 -4.44
C VAL A 9 -57.93 1.55 -3.15
N LEU A 10 -58.47 0.87 -2.14
CA LEU A 10 -57.73 0.61 -0.90
C LEU A 10 -56.46 -0.23 -1.14
N CYS A 11 -56.55 -1.30 -1.94
CA CYS A 11 -55.39 -2.11 -2.29
C CYS A 11 -54.32 -1.30 -3.05
N ALA A 12 -54.74 -0.42 -3.97
CA ALA A 12 -53.81 0.43 -4.71
C ALA A 12 -53.11 1.45 -3.79
N VAL A 13 -53.84 2.05 -2.85
CA VAL A 13 -53.28 3.00 -1.87
C VAL A 13 -52.32 2.30 -0.92
N ILE A 14 -52.65 1.11 -0.42
CA ILE A 14 -51.76 0.31 0.42
C ILE A 14 -50.49 -0.07 -0.34
N PHE A 15 -50.61 -0.49 -1.60
CA PHE A 15 -49.45 -0.82 -2.44
C PHE A 15 -48.55 0.40 -2.67
N LEU A 16 -49.13 1.57 -2.97
CA LEU A 16 -48.39 2.83 -3.13
C LEU A 16 -47.69 3.26 -1.82
N LEU A 17 -48.34 3.10 -0.67
CA LEU A 17 -47.75 3.38 0.63
C LEU A 17 -46.62 2.41 0.99
N MET A 18 -46.71 1.14 0.61
CA MET A 18 -45.64 0.17 0.78
C MET A 18 -44.44 0.49 -0.11
N VAL A 19 -44.67 0.84 -1.38
CA VAL A 19 -43.60 1.27 -2.31
C VAL A 19 -42.91 2.54 -1.82
N TYR A 20 -43.67 3.50 -1.28
CA TYR A 20 -43.13 4.77 -0.73
C TYR A 20 -42.30 4.55 0.56
N ARG A 21 -42.60 3.52 1.34
CA ARG A 21 -41.88 3.19 2.58
C ARG A 21 -40.75 2.18 2.42
N THR A 22 -40.61 1.53 1.27
CA THR A 22 -39.41 0.75 0.98
C THR A 22 -38.22 1.71 0.87
N PRO A 23 -37.22 1.66 1.77
CA PRO A 23 -35.99 2.37 1.55
C PRO A 23 -35.38 1.84 0.25
N TYR A 24 -35.10 2.74 -0.70
CA TYR A 24 -34.20 2.43 -1.81
C TYR A 24 -32.84 2.13 -1.21
N ALA A 25 -32.61 0.87 -0.86
CA ALA A 25 -31.27 0.36 -0.62
C ALA A 25 -30.58 0.34 -1.98
N ASN A 26 -29.99 1.48 -2.35
CA ASN A 26 -29.02 1.56 -3.41
C ASN A 26 -27.81 0.74 -2.96
N ALA A 27 -27.82 -0.57 -3.24
CA ALA A 27 -26.64 -1.41 -3.20
C ALA A 27 -25.73 -1.06 -4.39
N ILE A 28 -25.30 0.21 -4.48
CA ILE A 28 -24.43 0.72 -5.56
C ILE A 28 -22.94 0.42 -5.26
N SER A 29 -22.62 -0.35 -4.22
CA SER A 29 -21.21 -0.62 -3.85
C SER A 29 -20.85 -2.08 -3.55
N LYS A 30 -21.63 -3.08 -3.99
CA LYS A 30 -21.28 -4.51 -3.78
C LYS A 30 -21.47 -5.47 -4.95
N CYS A 31 -21.77 -4.98 -6.15
CA CYS A 31 -21.67 -5.83 -7.35
C CYS A 31 -20.33 -5.51 -8.03
N GLU A 32 -19.25 -6.17 -7.61
CA GLU A 32 -18.11 -6.34 -8.51
C GLU A 32 -18.63 -7.12 -9.73
N SER A 33 -18.79 -6.44 -10.86
CA SER A 33 -19.22 -7.09 -12.08
C SER A 33 -18.12 -8.03 -12.54
N GLN A 34 -18.29 -9.34 -12.37
CA GLN A 34 -17.42 -10.33 -13.00
C GLN A 34 -17.56 -10.19 -14.52
N GLY A 35 -16.50 -9.71 -15.18
CA GLY A 35 -16.47 -9.57 -16.63
C GLY A 35 -16.32 -10.93 -17.30
N SER A 36 -17.22 -11.26 -18.23
CA SER A 36 -17.07 -12.42 -19.12
C SER A 36 -16.48 -11.98 -20.45
N THR A 37 -15.56 -12.76 -21.02
CA THR A 37 -15.09 -12.56 -22.39
C THR A 37 -15.61 -13.67 -23.28
N PHE A 38 -16.45 -13.29 -24.26
CA PHE A 38 -16.91 -14.19 -25.31
C PHE A 38 -15.77 -14.57 -26.24
N THR A 39 -15.91 -15.71 -26.92
CA THR A 39 -15.00 -16.22 -27.94
C THR A 39 -13.57 -16.42 -27.44
N ARG A 40 -13.40 -16.67 -26.14
CA ARG A 40 -12.11 -16.87 -25.47
C ARG A 40 -12.18 -18.06 -24.53
N ALA A 41 -11.04 -18.71 -24.35
CA ALA A 41 -10.88 -19.82 -23.42
C ALA A 41 -9.45 -19.88 -22.88
N LEU A 42 -9.32 -20.32 -21.64
CA LEU A 42 -8.02 -20.70 -21.07
C LEU A 42 -7.81 -22.20 -21.29
N LYS A 43 -6.80 -22.58 -22.07
CA LYS A 43 -6.46 -23.97 -22.40
C LYS A 43 -5.29 -24.47 -21.56
N GLY A 44 -5.23 -25.79 -21.35
CA GLY A 44 -4.13 -26.45 -20.64
C GLY A 44 -4.17 -26.35 -19.11
N HIS A 45 -5.20 -25.69 -18.55
CA HIS A 45 -5.34 -25.45 -17.12
C HIS A 45 -6.66 -25.97 -16.53
N THR A 46 -7.45 -26.68 -17.34
CA THR A 46 -8.70 -27.31 -16.91
C THR A 46 -8.40 -28.54 -16.07
N TYR A 47 -8.96 -28.60 -14.86
CA TYR A 47 -8.79 -29.74 -13.95
C TYR A 47 -10.09 -30.47 -13.63
N ASP A 48 -11.25 -29.89 -13.98
CA ASP A 48 -12.55 -30.53 -13.82
C ASP A 48 -13.50 -30.09 -14.95
N THR A 49 -14.43 -30.97 -15.32
CA THR A 49 -15.37 -30.72 -16.42
C THR A 49 -16.70 -31.43 -16.15
N PHE A 50 -17.81 -30.69 -16.25
CA PHE A 50 -19.15 -31.23 -15.99
C PHE A 50 -20.24 -30.49 -16.76
N GLY A 51 -21.37 -31.18 -16.99
CA GLY A 51 -22.54 -30.60 -17.62
C GLY A 51 -23.31 -29.68 -16.66
N VAL A 52 -23.77 -28.55 -17.18
CA VAL A 52 -24.54 -27.55 -16.42
C VAL A 52 -25.66 -26.98 -17.28
N ASN A 53 -26.69 -26.40 -16.67
CA ASN A 53 -27.77 -25.77 -17.43
C ASN A 53 -27.48 -24.29 -17.74
N SER A 54 -26.55 -23.67 -17.03
CA SER A 54 -26.24 -22.24 -17.13
C SER A 54 -24.85 -21.90 -16.58
N PRO A 55 -24.23 -20.79 -17.03
CA PRO A 55 -22.91 -20.36 -16.57
C PRO A 55 -22.83 -20.06 -15.06
N ASP A 56 -23.91 -19.61 -14.42
CA ASP A 56 -23.89 -19.27 -12.99
C ASP A 56 -23.64 -20.49 -12.09
N VAL A 57 -24.06 -21.68 -12.51
CA VAL A 57 -23.77 -22.93 -11.81
C VAL A 57 -22.27 -23.23 -11.85
N CYS A 58 -21.61 -22.90 -12.96
CA CYS A 58 -20.16 -23.03 -13.14
C CYS A 58 -19.40 -22.13 -12.17
N VAL A 59 -19.80 -20.84 -12.08
CA VAL A 59 -19.20 -19.87 -11.14
C VAL A 59 -19.43 -20.30 -9.68
N LYS A 60 -20.66 -20.64 -9.29
CA LYS A 60 -20.97 -21.09 -7.91
C LYS A 60 -20.20 -22.33 -7.49
N ARG A 61 -19.90 -23.23 -8.45
CA ARG A 61 -19.07 -24.40 -8.18
C ARG A 61 -17.61 -24.00 -7.98
N CYS A 62 -17.11 -23.10 -8.84
CA CYS A 62 -15.77 -22.54 -8.76
C CYS A 62 -15.52 -21.85 -7.41
N GLU A 63 -16.45 -21.01 -6.94
CA GLU A 63 -16.37 -20.32 -5.63
C GLU A 63 -16.25 -21.26 -4.43
N LYS A 64 -16.70 -22.52 -4.56
CA LYS A 64 -16.61 -23.54 -3.51
C LYS A 64 -15.32 -24.38 -3.60
N GLU A 65 -14.63 -24.33 -4.72
CA GLU A 65 -13.42 -25.11 -4.99
C GLU A 65 -12.18 -24.26 -4.74
N LYS A 66 -11.38 -24.64 -3.74
CA LYS A 66 -10.16 -23.90 -3.36
C LYS A 66 -9.17 -23.71 -4.51
N ARG A 67 -9.15 -24.64 -5.46
CA ARG A 67 -8.22 -24.61 -6.61
C ARG A 67 -8.75 -23.81 -7.79
N CYS A 68 -10.01 -23.39 -7.77
CA CYS A 68 -10.60 -22.72 -8.91
C CYS A 68 -10.18 -21.26 -8.98
N GLN A 69 -9.80 -20.81 -10.18
CA GLN A 69 -9.36 -19.44 -10.45
C GLN A 69 -10.14 -18.81 -11.60
N SER A 70 -10.56 -19.62 -12.58
CA SER A 70 -11.37 -19.19 -13.70
C SER A 70 -12.18 -20.36 -14.26
N ILE A 71 -13.09 -20.06 -15.19
CA ILE A 71 -13.91 -21.05 -15.88
C ILE A 71 -13.88 -20.83 -17.39
N ASN A 72 -14.06 -21.90 -18.16
CA ASN A 72 -14.60 -21.80 -19.51
C ASN A 72 -16.00 -22.41 -19.53
N PHE A 73 -16.94 -21.75 -20.18
CA PHE A 73 -18.28 -22.27 -20.42
C PHE A 73 -18.47 -22.52 -21.92
N VAL A 74 -18.71 -23.77 -22.29
CA VAL A 74 -19.00 -24.18 -23.67
C VAL A 74 -20.52 -24.13 -23.84
N PHE A 75 -21.03 -23.16 -24.61
CA PHE A 75 -22.44 -22.81 -24.54
C PHE A 75 -23.38 -23.73 -25.33
N GLU A 76 -22.93 -24.35 -26.42
CA GLU A 76 -23.75 -25.28 -27.21
C GLU A 76 -23.91 -26.62 -26.48
N GLU A 77 -22.80 -27.18 -26.00
CA GLU A 77 -22.75 -28.45 -25.28
C GLU A 77 -23.12 -28.30 -23.79
N ARG A 78 -23.22 -27.05 -23.31
CA ARG A 78 -23.51 -26.67 -21.92
C ARG A 78 -22.56 -27.33 -20.92
N ILE A 79 -21.27 -27.24 -21.21
CA ILE A 79 -20.20 -27.81 -20.41
C ILE A 79 -19.48 -26.70 -19.65
N CYS A 80 -19.24 -26.92 -18.37
CA CYS A 80 -18.38 -26.10 -17.52
C CYS A 80 -17.01 -26.76 -17.39
N GLU A 81 -15.96 -26.00 -17.68
CA GLU A 81 -14.55 -26.37 -17.49
C GLU A 81 -13.99 -25.48 -16.36
N LEU A 82 -13.60 -26.07 -15.21
CA LEU A 82 -12.95 -25.33 -14.13
C LEU A 82 -11.45 -25.28 -14.36
N ASN A 83 -10.87 -24.08 -14.27
CA ASN A 83 -9.44 -23.88 -14.45
C ASN A 83 -8.77 -23.50 -13.13
N ASN A 84 -7.55 -24.01 -12.94
CA ASN A 84 -6.73 -23.71 -11.76
C ASN A 84 -5.84 -22.47 -11.95
N ARG A 85 -6.04 -21.71 -13.03
CA ARG A 85 -5.33 -20.48 -13.37
C ARG A 85 -6.28 -19.44 -13.93
N SER A 86 -5.88 -18.18 -13.87
CA SER A 86 -6.50 -17.08 -14.60
C SER A 86 -5.70 -16.74 -15.86
N MET A 87 -6.25 -15.89 -16.72
CA MET A 87 -5.58 -15.39 -17.92
C MET A 87 -4.34 -14.54 -17.59
N GLU A 88 -4.32 -13.84 -16.45
CA GLU A 88 -3.19 -13.02 -16.01
C GLU A 88 -2.01 -13.91 -15.59
N ALA A 89 -2.29 -15.04 -14.91
CA ALA A 89 -1.28 -16.02 -14.53
C ALA A 89 -0.69 -16.76 -15.75
N ARG A 90 -1.53 -17.01 -16.77
CA ARG A 90 -1.18 -17.83 -17.96
C ARG A 90 -1.73 -17.21 -19.24
N PRO A 91 -1.17 -16.07 -19.68
CA PRO A 91 -1.61 -15.40 -20.90
C PRO A 91 -1.40 -16.28 -22.14
N ASP A 92 -0.35 -17.13 -22.15
CA ASP A 92 -0.06 -18.05 -23.26
C ASP A 92 -1.17 -19.08 -23.51
N GLY A 93 -1.92 -19.44 -22.46
CA GLY A 93 -3.05 -20.37 -22.56
C GLY A 93 -4.37 -19.69 -22.95
N TYR A 94 -4.40 -18.35 -23.00
CA TYR A 94 -5.61 -17.56 -23.23
C TYR A 94 -5.83 -17.33 -24.73
N VAL A 95 -6.60 -18.21 -25.34
CA VAL A 95 -6.75 -18.31 -26.81
C VAL A 95 -8.16 -17.97 -27.27
N GLU A 96 -8.29 -17.63 -28.55
CA GLU A 96 -9.60 -17.48 -29.19
C GLU A 96 -10.27 -18.84 -29.38
N ASP A 97 -11.53 -18.92 -28.97
CA ASP A 97 -12.36 -20.12 -29.11
C ASP A 97 -13.83 -19.68 -29.21
N PRO A 98 -14.40 -19.62 -30.43
CA PRO A 98 -15.75 -19.08 -30.65
C PRO A 98 -16.87 -19.81 -29.91
N ARG A 99 -16.64 -21.04 -29.45
CA ARG A 99 -17.63 -21.87 -28.75
C ARG A 99 -17.62 -21.69 -27.23
N ARG A 100 -16.72 -20.84 -26.71
CA ARG A 100 -16.50 -20.70 -25.27
C ARG A 100 -16.66 -19.26 -24.78
N ILE A 101 -17.03 -19.17 -23.51
CA ILE A 101 -17.01 -17.95 -22.71
C ILE A 101 -16.00 -18.16 -21.59
N TYR A 102 -15.02 -17.28 -21.48
CA TYR A 102 -14.05 -17.27 -20.39
C TYR A 102 -14.49 -16.29 -19.29
N MET A 103 -14.24 -16.66 -18.03
CA MET A 103 -14.48 -15.77 -16.87
C MET A 103 -13.48 -16.07 -15.75
N THR A 104 -12.79 -15.04 -15.25
CA THR A 104 -12.03 -15.10 -13.98
C THR A 104 -13.00 -14.99 -12.80
N VAL A 105 -12.84 -15.84 -11.78
CA VAL A 105 -13.71 -15.86 -10.60
C VAL A 105 -12.96 -15.24 -9.42
N TYR A 106 -13.41 -14.07 -8.96
CA TYR A 106 -12.74 -13.33 -7.87
C TYR A 106 -13.31 -13.63 -6.48
N LEU A 107 -14.62 -13.87 -6.37
CA LEU A 107 -15.29 -14.06 -5.08
C LEU A 107 -14.84 -15.36 -4.40
N ASN A 108 -14.40 -15.27 -3.14
CA ASN A 108 -13.88 -16.40 -2.34
C ASN A 108 -12.70 -17.15 -2.99
N ARG A 109 -12.03 -16.53 -3.98
CA ARG A 109 -10.86 -17.09 -4.65
C ARG A 109 -9.71 -17.20 -3.66
N VAL A 110 -9.06 -18.36 -3.64
CA VAL A 110 -7.82 -18.55 -2.89
C VAL A 110 -6.66 -17.95 -3.68
N PRO A 111 -5.80 -17.09 -3.10
CA PRO A 111 -4.66 -16.51 -3.80
C PRO A 111 -3.70 -17.59 -4.33
N LEU A 112 -3.17 -17.40 -5.53
CA LEU A 112 -2.31 -18.39 -6.17
C LEU A 112 -1.03 -18.65 -5.35
N GLY A 113 -0.69 -19.92 -5.14
CA GLY A 113 0.49 -20.33 -4.36
C GLY A 113 0.31 -20.26 -2.83
N SER A 114 -0.84 -19.80 -2.33
CA SER A 114 -1.06 -19.69 -0.87
C SER A 114 -1.35 -21.03 -0.18
N ILE A 115 -1.75 -22.06 -0.94
CA ILE A 115 -2.04 -23.42 -0.44
C ILE A 115 -1.33 -24.48 -1.30
N PRO A 116 -0.97 -25.64 -0.74
CA PRO A 116 -0.25 -26.67 -1.48
C PRO A 116 -1.09 -27.31 -2.60
N GLU A 117 -2.43 -27.27 -2.54
CA GLU A 117 -3.30 -27.78 -3.59
C GLU A 117 -3.39 -26.85 -4.81
N LEU A 118 -2.88 -25.62 -4.67
CA LEU A 118 -2.84 -24.60 -5.71
C LEU A 118 -1.44 -23.95 -5.76
N PRO A 119 -0.38 -24.73 -6.06
CA PRO A 119 0.97 -24.18 -6.14
C PRO A 119 1.08 -23.29 -7.38
N ALA A 120 1.97 -22.29 -7.37
CA ALA A 120 2.33 -21.52 -8.55
C ALA A 120 3.57 -22.13 -9.24
N LYS A 121 3.85 -21.81 -10.50
CA LYS A 121 5.09 -22.24 -11.17
C LYS A 121 6.27 -21.34 -10.81
N SER A 122 6.01 -20.07 -10.49
CA SER A 122 7.04 -19.12 -10.09
C SER A 122 6.45 -17.95 -9.30
N CYS A 123 7.30 -17.24 -8.57
CA CYS A 123 6.93 -15.97 -7.93
C CYS A 123 6.39 -14.95 -8.95
N ALA A 124 6.96 -14.91 -10.16
CA ALA A 124 6.48 -14.02 -11.23
C ALA A 124 5.03 -14.33 -11.65
N GLU A 125 4.63 -15.61 -11.65
CA GLU A 125 3.24 -15.98 -11.94
C GLU A 125 2.28 -15.53 -10.84
N ILE A 126 2.68 -15.65 -9.57
CA ILE A 126 1.88 -15.14 -8.44
C ILE A 126 1.67 -13.63 -8.59
N LYS A 127 2.74 -12.89 -8.88
CA LYS A 127 2.67 -11.45 -9.13
C LYS A 127 1.71 -11.10 -10.27
N ALA A 128 1.75 -11.86 -11.37
CA ALA A 128 0.85 -11.64 -12.50
C ALA A 128 -0.61 -11.96 -12.13
N SER A 129 -0.86 -13.02 -11.35
CA SER A 129 -2.19 -13.46 -10.91
C SER A 129 -2.86 -12.55 -9.88
N GLU A 130 -2.10 -12.10 -8.87
CA GLU A 130 -2.62 -11.33 -7.74
C GLU A 130 -2.46 -9.82 -7.94
N GLY A 131 -1.63 -9.39 -8.91
CA GLY A 131 -1.48 -8.00 -9.27
C GLY A 131 -1.03 -7.13 -8.09
N GLU A 132 -1.84 -6.12 -7.77
CA GLU A 132 -1.56 -5.15 -6.69
C GLU A 132 -1.76 -5.74 -5.28
N GLU A 133 -2.49 -6.86 -5.16
CA GLU A 133 -2.72 -7.56 -3.88
C GLU A 133 -1.62 -8.59 -3.54
N ALA A 134 -0.66 -8.81 -4.45
CA ALA A 134 0.47 -9.69 -4.19
C ALA A 134 1.30 -9.16 -3.01
N VAL A 135 1.76 -10.04 -2.11
CA VAL A 135 2.59 -9.65 -0.95
C VAL A 135 3.90 -10.44 -0.92
N ASN A 136 4.91 -9.89 -0.24
CA ASN A 136 6.12 -10.66 0.06
C ASN A 136 5.80 -11.76 1.06
N GLY A 137 6.35 -12.96 0.86
CA GLY A 137 6.10 -14.07 1.76
C GLY A 137 6.48 -15.43 1.18
N HIS A 138 6.21 -16.48 1.94
CA HIS A 138 6.42 -17.84 1.45
C HIS A 138 5.19 -18.35 0.72
N TYR A 139 5.43 -19.04 -0.40
CA TYR A 139 4.42 -19.59 -1.28
C TYR A 139 4.80 -21.01 -1.70
N TRP A 140 3.79 -21.80 -2.02
CA TRP A 140 3.93 -23.12 -2.61
C TRP A 140 4.19 -23.00 -4.11
N LEU A 141 5.35 -23.50 -4.55
CA LEU A 141 5.73 -23.54 -5.95
C LEU A 141 5.83 -24.98 -6.45
N ASP A 142 5.42 -25.24 -7.69
CA ASP A 142 5.72 -26.45 -8.44
C ASP A 142 6.22 -26.04 -9.84
N PRO A 143 7.51 -25.63 -9.95
CA PRO A 143 8.05 -25.05 -11.19
C PRO A 143 7.99 -26.01 -12.39
N TYR A 144 7.93 -27.31 -12.11
CA TYR A 144 8.02 -28.38 -13.09
C TYR A 144 6.72 -29.17 -13.26
N ASN A 145 5.63 -28.78 -12.58
CA ASN A 145 4.34 -29.49 -12.57
C ASN A 145 4.48 -30.99 -12.23
N THR A 146 5.31 -31.31 -11.25
CA THR A 146 5.59 -32.70 -10.83
C THR A 146 4.65 -33.20 -9.73
N GLY A 147 3.82 -32.32 -9.17
CA GLY A 147 3.02 -32.57 -7.98
C GLY A 147 3.82 -32.51 -6.68
N LYS A 148 5.11 -32.13 -6.73
CA LYS A 148 5.97 -31.91 -5.57
C LYS A 148 6.12 -30.41 -5.33
N ASN A 149 5.52 -29.93 -4.26
CA ASN A 149 5.56 -28.52 -3.93
C ASN A 149 6.82 -28.15 -3.14
N GLU A 150 7.39 -27.01 -3.49
CA GLU A 150 8.49 -26.34 -2.80
C GLU A 150 7.93 -25.15 -2.00
N TRP A 151 8.38 -24.99 -0.76
CA TRP A 151 8.02 -23.83 0.07
C TRP A 151 9.06 -22.74 -0.10
N THR A 152 8.75 -21.76 -0.96
CA THR A 152 9.72 -20.77 -1.44
C THR A 152 9.35 -19.37 -1.00
N ASN A 153 10.34 -18.60 -0.55
CA ASN A 153 10.15 -17.18 -0.25
C ASN A 153 10.11 -16.37 -1.55
N CYS A 154 8.98 -15.74 -1.85
CA CYS A 154 8.78 -14.86 -2.99
C CYS A 154 8.82 -13.39 -2.56
N TYR A 155 9.67 -12.62 -3.24
CA TYR A 155 9.70 -11.17 -3.15
C TYR A 155 8.88 -10.60 -4.32
N LEU A 156 7.58 -10.43 -4.08
CA LEU A 156 6.61 -9.95 -5.06
C LEU A 156 6.53 -8.43 -4.90
N GLU A 157 7.41 -7.71 -5.60
CA GLU A 157 7.42 -6.24 -5.59
C GLU A 157 6.04 -5.68 -6.00
N THR A 158 5.28 -5.18 -5.03
CA THR A 158 4.09 -4.37 -5.25
C THR A 158 4.48 -3.05 -5.93
N LYS A 159 3.53 -2.36 -6.56
CA LYS A 159 3.72 -0.93 -6.83
C LYS A 159 4.11 -0.24 -5.52
N GLY A 160 5.34 0.22 -5.50
CA GLY A 160 6.02 0.85 -4.39
C GLY A 160 6.50 -0.13 -3.33
N SER A 161 7.82 -0.30 -3.29
CA SER A 161 8.48 -1.04 -2.22
C SER A 161 8.16 -0.39 -0.87
N LEU A 162 7.67 -1.20 0.06
CA LEU A 162 7.52 -0.83 1.47
C LEU A 162 8.83 -1.11 2.19
N PHE A 163 9.41 -0.07 2.78
CA PHE A 163 10.50 -0.18 3.73
C PHE A 163 9.97 0.24 5.09
N HIS A 164 10.00 -0.67 6.06
CA HIS A 164 9.52 -0.43 7.40
C HIS A 164 10.60 -0.84 8.40
N TRP A 165 11.03 0.14 9.20
CA TRP A 165 11.79 -0.09 10.41
C TRP A 165 10.87 0.16 11.59
N THR A 166 10.62 -0.88 12.38
CA THR A 166 9.79 -0.77 13.58
C THR A 166 10.42 0.14 14.63
N LEU A 167 11.75 0.25 14.61
CA LEU A 167 12.58 0.97 15.58
C LEU A 167 12.43 0.39 16.99
N SER A 168 12.21 -0.93 17.07
CA SER A 168 11.96 -1.66 18.32
C SER A 168 13.13 -2.53 18.78
N GLY A 169 14.23 -2.55 18.01
CA GLY A 169 15.41 -3.39 18.24
C GLY A 169 15.40 -4.73 17.50
N THR A 170 14.35 -5.01 16.73
CA THR A 170 14.25 -6.22 15.90
C THR A 170 14.73 -6.01 14.46
N ASP A 171 14.98 -4.76 14.06
CA ASP A 171 15.31 -4.42 12.67
C ASP A 171 16.79 -4.75 12.38
N SER A 172 17.05 -5.90 11.75
CA SER A 172 18.42 -6.39 11.50
C SER A 172 19.25 -5.52 10.56
N SER A 173 18.60 -4.67 9.76
CA SER A 173 19.26 -3.74 8.82
C SER A 173 19.59 -2.38 9.44
N LEU A 174 19.10 -2.09 10.65
CA LEU A 174 19.32 -0.82 11.33
C LEU A 174 20.65 -0.85 12.09
N THR A 175 21.46 0.20 11.96
CA THR A 175 22.71 0.33 12.72
C THR A 175 22.65 1.54 13.66
N LEU A 176 22.96 1.33 14.94
CA LEU A 176 23.01 2.41 15.94
C LEU A 176 24.43 3.03 16.01
N ARG A 177 24.50 4.33 16.28
CA ARG A 177 25.74 5.11 16.42
C ARG A 177 25.69 5.96 17.69
N GLY A 178 26.87 6.18 18.30
CA GLY A 178 26.99 6.99 19.51
C GLY A 178 26.20 6.40 20.69
N ALA A 179 25.40 7.24 21.35
CA ALA A 179 24.56 6.86 22.49
C ALA A 179 23.15 6.39 22.10
N ALA A 180 22.89 6.16 20.80
CA ALA A 180 21.60 5.69 20.31
C ALA A 180 21.25 4.33 20.95
N LYS A 181 20.02 4.20 21.44
CA LYS A 181 19.57 2.99 22.15
C LYS A 181 18.07 2.80 22.04
N PHE A 182 17.64 1.58 22.31
CA PHE A 182 16.22 1.26 22.44
C PHE A 182 15.77 1.38 23.89
N VAL A 183 14.63 2.02 24.12
CA VAL A 183 14.06 2.24 25.45
C VAL A 183 12.57 1.93 25.46
N ARG A 184 12.00 1.67 26.64
CA ARG A 184 10.55 1.51 26.80
C ARG A 184 9.89 2.88 27.00
N LYS A 185 8.94 3.23 26.15
CA LYS A 185 8.11 4.44 26.24
C LYS A 185 6.70 4.14 25.72
N SER A 186 5.67 4.65 26.40
CA SER A 186 4.26 4.47 26.00
C SER A 186 3.89 3.00 25.72
N GLY A 187 4.35 2.08 26.57
CA GLY A 187 4.04 0.64 26.48
C GLY A 187 4.81 -0.14 25.41
N ARG A 188 5.72 0.49 24.66
CA ARG A 188 6.49 -0.15 23.58
C ARG A 188 7.98 0.18 23.63
N THR A 189 8.76 -0.62 22.91
CA THR A 189 10.19 -0.36 22.72
C THR A 189 10.36 0.54 21.51
N VAL A 190 11.10 1.64 21.67
CA VAL A 190 11.30 2.69 20.64
C VAL A 190 12.77 3.09 20.56
N LEU A 191 13.19 3.64 19.44
CA LEU A 191 14.51 4.25 19.28
C LEU A 191 14.56 5.57 20.04
N TYR A 192 15.60 5.77 20.84
CA TYR A 192 15.88 7.02 21.53
C TYR A 192 17.25 7.56 21.13
N LEU A 193 17.25 8.83 20.74
CA LEU A 193 18.43 9.64 20.49
C LEU A 193 18.48 10.77 21.53
N ASP A 194 19.63 10.96 22.17
CA ASP A 194 19.79 11.88 23.30
C ASP A 194 20.31 13.28 22.89
N GLY A 195 20.44 13.54 21.58
CA GLY A 195 20.96 14.80 21.06
C GLY A 195 22.46 15.03 21.30
N THR A 196 23.20 14.06 21.81
CA THR A 196 24.67 14.15 21.88
C THR A 196 25.28 14.04 20.48
N GLN A 197 26.46 14.63 20.28
CA GLN A 197 27.12 14.63 18.97
C GLN A 197 27.47 13.20 18.55
N GLY A 198 27.13 12.82 17.31
CA GLY A 198 27.37 11.47 16.80
C GLY A 198 26.36 10.41 17.24
N THR A 199 25.28 10.79 17.92
CA THR A 199 24.16 9.91 18.28
C THR A 199 23.06 9.92 17.22
N PHE A 200 22.92 8.80 16.50
CA PHE A 200 21.96 8.62 15.40
C PHE A 200 21.80 7.14 15.05
N ALA A 201 20.93 6.82 14.09
CA ALA A 201 20.83 5.49 13.50
C ALA A 201 20.93 5.54 11.97
N GLU A 202 21.35 4.45 11.34
CA GLU A 202 21.52 4.34 9.89
C GLU A 202 20.64 3.21 9.34
N THR A 203 19.99 3.48 8.21
CA THR A 203 19.26 2.49 7.39
C THR A 203 19.98 2.30 6.05
N PRO A 204 19.80 1.15 5.37
CA PRO A 204 20.13 1.05 3.95
C PRO A 204 19.41 2.12 3.13
N SER A 205 20.08 2.61 2.08
CA SER A 205 19.47 3.58 1.18
C SER A 205 18.25 3.01 0.47
N VAL A 206 17.29 3.89 0.19
CA VAL A 206 16.02 3.55 -0.46
C VAL A 206 15.98 4.14 -1.87
N PRO A 207 15.64 3.34 -2.91
CA PRO A 207 15.72 3.76 -4.30
C PRO A 207 14.46 4.51 -4.77
N PHE A 208 14.15 5.66 -4.16
CA PHE A 208 12.95 6.45 -4.48
C PHE A 208 13.18 7.60 -5.47
N GLN A 209 14.40 7.78 -5.99
CA GLN A 209 14.80 9.00 -6.71
C GLN A 209 13.90 9.33 -7.92
N LYS A 210 13.34 8.29 -8.55
CA LYS A 210 12.55 8.37 -9.78
C LYS A 210 11.08 7.96 -9.58
N THR A 211 10.63 7.80 -8.34
CA THR A 211 9.29 7.32 -8.02
C THR A 211 8.46 8.43 -7.38
N ASP A 212 7.17 8.16 -7.21
CA ASP A 212 6.40 8.84 -6.15
C ASP A 212 6.95 8.39 -4.79
N LEU A 213 6.60 9.12 -3.72
CA LEU A 213 7.19 8.86 -2.42
C LEU A 213 6.18 9.14 -1.30
N THR A 214 6.19 8.28 -0.29
CA THR A 214 5.63 8.56 1.03
C THR A 214 6.68 8.23 2.08
N ILE A 215 6.96 9.14 3.01
CA ILE A 215 7.78 8.87 4.21
C ILE A 215 6.95 9.26 5.42
N ALA A 216 6.84 8.36 6.40
CA ALA A 216 6.07 8.55 7.61
C ALA A 216 6.82 8.02 8.84
N VAL A 217 6.66 8.67 9.98
CA VAL A 217 7.25 8.23 11.24
C VAL A 217 6.47 8.77 12.44
N TRP A 218 6.47 8.01 13.53
CA TRP A 218 6.03 8.50 14.83
C TRP A 218 7.20 9.10 15.60
N ILE A 219 7.02 10.33 16.09
CA ILE A 219 8.03 11.06 16.84
C ILE A 219 7.47 11.62 18.15
N PHE A 220 8.29 11.58 19.19
CA PHE A 220 8.08 12.28 20.45
C PHE A 220 9.27 13.20 20.70
N LEU A 221 9.00 14.48 20.91
CA LEU A 221 10.00 15.50 21.21
C LEU A 221 9.88 15.94 22.67
N GLU A 222 10.99 16.16 23.36
CA GLU A 222 10.98 16.71 24.72
C GLU A 222 11.02 18.24 24.69
N SER A 223 10.21 18.88 25.54
CA SER A 223 10.22 20.33 25.72
C SER A 223 11.38 20.78 26.62
N PRO A 224 11.98 21.96 26.37
CA PRO A 224 11.79 22.81 25.20
C PRO A 224 12.65 22.36 24.00
N LEU A 225 12.22 22.70 22.79
CA LEU A 225 13.08 22.56 21.61
C LEU A 225 14.25 23.55 21.70
N THR A 226 15.42 23.05 22.05
CA THR A 226 16.66 23.85 22.13
C THR A 226 17.46 23.88 20.82
N ARG A 227 17.05 23.05 19.85
CA ARG A 227 17.72 22.87 18.56
C ARG A 227 16.77 22.30 17.53
N ARG A 228 17.20 22.33 16.27
CA ARG A 228 16.56 21.61 15.17
C ARG A 228 16.64 20.10 15.40
N GLN A 229 15.54 19.41 15.14
CA GLN A 229 15.42 17.95 15.26
C GLN A 229 15.41 17.35 13.87
N GLU A 230 16.50 16.70 13.47
CA GLU A 230 16.53 15.96 12.21
C GLU A 230 15.75 14.65 12.38
N ILE A 231 15.02 14.23 11.35
CA ILE A 231 14.18 13.04 11.40
C ILE A 231 14.81 11.96 10.54
N TYR A 232 14.88 12.20 9.23
CA TYR A 232 15.42 11.24 8.27
C TYR A 232 16.08 12.00 7.12
N SER A 233 17.31 11.64 6.76
CA SER A 233 18.05 12.40 5.75
C SER A 233 19.10 11.59 4.99
N ASP A 234 19.41 12.09 3.81
CA ASP A 234 20.65 11.82 3.08
C ASP A 234 21.35 13.16 2.82
N TRP A 235 22.09 13.63 3.82
CA TRP A 235 22.56 15.01 3.89
C TRP A 235 24.08 15.14 4.10
N SER A 236 24.83 14.51 3.20
CA SER A 236 26.25 14.80 2.96
C SER A 236 26.49 14.99 1.46
N SER A 237 27.65 15.48 1.02
CA SER A 237 27.88 15.73 -0.41
C SER A 237 28.08 14.42 -1.19
N PRO A 238 27.29 14.14 -2.25
CA PRO A 238 26.19 14.96 -2.82
C PRO A 238 24.88 14.85 -2.03
N HIS A 239 24.28 16.00 -1.66
CA HIS A 239 23.12 16.00 -0.76
C HIS A 239 21.83 15.72 -1.53
N GLN A 240 20.97 14.87 -0.99
CA GLN A 240 19.73 14.47 -1.65
C GLN A 240 18.49 15.05 -0.98
N PHE A 241 18.25 14.72 0.28
CA PHE A 241 17.04 15.16 0.97
C PHE A 241 17.22 15.19 2.48
N ARG A 242 16.37 15.94 3.16
CA ARG A 242 16.24 15.89 4.62
C ARG A 242 14.84 16.26 5.08
N ILE A 243 14.42 15.62 6.16
CA ILE A 243 13.20 15.93 6.90
C ILE A 243 13.61 16.32 8.31
N GLY A 244 13.12 17.45 8.81
CA GLY A 244 13.43 17.88 10.17
C GLY A 244 12.43 18.89 10.70
N ILE A 245 12.47 19.09 12.01
CA ILE A 245 11.63 20.03 12.75
C ILE A 245 12.52 21.18 13.21
N GLU A 246 12.16 22.40 12.81
CA GLU A 246 12.87 23.61 13.23
C GLU A 246 12.66 23.89 14.72
N ILE A 247 13.48 24.77 15.29
CA ILE A 247 13.43 25.10 16.72
C ILE A 247 12.06 25.66 17.18
N ASN A 248 11.28 26.22 16.24
CA ASN A 248 9.93 26.73 16.48
C ASN A 248 8.83 25.68 16.26
N GLY A 249 9.18 24.41 16.06
CA GLY A 249 8.26 23.30 15.87
C GLY A 249 7.75 23.12 14.43
N GLN A 250 8.14 23.95 13.46
CA GLN A 250 7.73 23.76 12.06
C GLN A 250 8.39 22.51 11.46
N LEU A 251 7.59 21.65 10.83
CA LEU A 251 8.08 20.49 10.09
C LEU A 251 8.44 20.91 8.67
N CYS A 252 9.68 20.65 8.27
CA CYS A 252 10.25 21.06 7.00
C CYS A 252 10.84 19.87 6.24
N PHE A 253 10.73 19.95 4.92
CA PHE A 253 11.39 19.07 3.98
C PHE A 253 12.30 19.88 3.08
N GLN A 254 13.45 19.32 2.72
CA GLN A 254 14.30 19.85 1.65
C GLN A 254 14.72 18.69 0.76
N GLY A 255 14.50 18.83 -0.55
CA GLY A 255 14.92 17.85 -1.54
C GLY A 255 15.65 18.54 -2.69
N ARG A 256 16.77 17.96 -3.13
CA ARG A 256 17.56 18.45 -4.26
C ARG A 256 17.26 17.68 -5.53
N ARG A 257 17.32 18.37 -6.66
CA ARG A 257 17.11 17.77 -7.98
C ARG A 257 18.39 17.16 -8.54
N ASP A 258 18.26 16.14 -9.37
CA ASP A 258 19.39 15.47 -10.00
C ASP A 258 19.99 16.25 -11.17
N VAL A 259 20.71 17.33 -10.83
CA VAL A 259 21.44 18.17 -11.79
C VAL A 259 22.90 18.31 -11.34
N GLY A 260 23.76 18.81 -12.23
CA GLY A 260 25.10 19.23 -11.84
C GLY A 260 25.05 20.37 -10.82
N GLY A 261 25.88 20.29 -9.78
CA GLY A 261 25.95 21.31 -8.72
C GLY A 261 24.90 21.15 -7.62
N VAL A 262 24.57 22.28 -6.96
CA VAL A 262 23.62 22.34 -5.84
C VAL A 262 22.36 23.04 -6.29
N SER A 263 21.24 22.32 -6.30
CA SER A 263 19.96 22.94 -6.56
C SER A 263 18.81 22.22 -5.87
N ASP A 264 18.00 22.98 -5.14
CA ASP A 264 16.79 22.48 -4.50
C ASP A 264 15.67 22.27 -5.53
N MET A 265 14.96 21.15 -5.40
CA MET A 265 13.69 20.89 -6.08
C MET A 265 12.53 21.51 -5.30
N MET A 266 12.57 21.41 -3.97
CA MET A 266 11.51 21.86 -3.08
C MET A 266 12.03 22.05 -1.65
N THR A 267 11.51 23.04 -0.93
CA THR A 267 11.82 23.34 0.48
C THR A 267 10.58 23.68 1.33
N PRO A 268 9.49 22.88 1.29
CA PRO A 268 8.27 23.22 1.99
C PRO A 268 8.41 23.06 3.50
N CYS A 269 7.76 23.96 4.24
CA CYS A 269 7.59 23.90 5.69
C CYS A 269 6.13 24.09 6.07
N THR A 270 5.70 23.52 7.19
CA THR A 270 4.40 23.84 7.79
C THR A 270 4.32 25.32 8.20
N LYS A 271 3.12 25.85 8.45
CA LYS A 271 2.95 27.22 8.96
C LYS A 271 3.29 27.27 10.46
N SER A 272 3.58 28.46 10.98
CA SER A 272 3.90 28.68 12.41
C SER A 272 2.81 28.26 13.40
N ARG A 273 1.55 28.13 12.94
CA ARG A 273 0.42 27.61 13.73
C ARG A 273 0.23 26.09 13.63
N ASP A 274 0.89 25.46 12.66
CA ASP A 274 0.75 24.05 12.29
C ASP A 274 2.06 23.33 12.67
N VAL A 275 2.38 23.32 13.97
CA VAL A 275 3.67 22.84 14.52
C VAL A 275 3.57 21.41 15.05
N VAL A 276 4.72 20.75 15.17
CA VAL A 276 4.85 19.48 15.89
C VAL A 276 5.06 19.80 17.36
N GLU A 277 4.03 19.55 18.16
CA GLU A 277 4.05 19.80 19.61
C GLU A 277 5.02 18.87 20.34
N THR A 278 5.54 19.36 21.47
CA THR A 278 6.45 18.64 22.35
C THR A 278 5.68 17.92 23.47
N ASP A 279 6.35 16.99 24.13
CA ASP A 279 5.86 16.17 25.25
C ASP A 279 4.65 15.27 24.92
N VAL A 280 4.35 15.09 23.64
CA VAL A 280 3.30 14.21 23.12
C VAL A 280 3.76 13.47 21.87
N TRP A 281 3.17 12.32 21.57
CA TRP A 281 3.43 11.65 20.31
C TRP A 281 2.74 12.38 19.15
N ARG A 282 3.46 12.50 18.05
CA ARG A 282 2.97 13.05 16.79
C ARG A 282 3.32 12.11 15.66
N HIS A 283 2.37 11.85 14.78
CA HIS A 283 2.63 11.18 13.51
C HIS A 283 2.94 12.24 12.47
N VAL A 284 4.10 12.18 11.84
CA VAL A 284 4.49 13.09 10.78
C VAL A 284 4.72 12.32 9.49
N ALA A 285 4.25 12.87 8.38
CA ALA A 285 4.43 12.24 7.10
C ALA A 285 4.54 13.26 5.97
N ILE A 286 5.20 12.86 4.89
CA ILE A 286 5.28 13.59 3.63
C ILE A 286 4.86 12.70 2.48
N THR A 287 4.28 13.29 1.45
CA THR A 287 4.04 12.61 0.17
C THR A 287 4.52 13.46 -1.00
N TRP A 288 4.93 12.79 -2.07
CA TRP A 288 5.32 13.38 -3.34
C TRP A 288 4.61 12.61 -4.47
N GLY A 289 3.63 13.27 -5.09
CA GLY A 289 2.99 12.83 -6.31
C GLY A 289 3.70 13.43 -7.52
N ARG A 290 4.39 12.61 -8.30
CA ARG A 290 5.27 13.06 -9.37
C ARG A 290 4.49 13.50 -10.60
N SER A 291 3.38 12.81 -10.92
CA SER A 291 2.44 13.19 -11.98
C SER A 291 1.78 14.55 -11.70
N GLU A 292 1.35 14.77 -10.46
CA GLU A 292 0.72 16.04 -10.04
C GLU A 292 1.75 17.11 -9.64
N ARG A 293 3.04 16.76 -9.60
CA ARG A 293 4.13 17.60 -9.09
C ARG A 293 3.81 18.21 -7.73
N THR A 294 3.13 17.46 -6.88
CA THR A 294 2.58 17.98 -5.62
C THR A 294 3.23 17.30 -4.43
N PHE A 295 3.87 18.11 -3.60
CA PHE A 295 4.42 17.70 -2.32
C PHE A 295 3.47 18.08 -1.18
N ARG A 296 3.26 17.17 -0.24
CA ARG A 296 2.33 17.37 0.88
C ARG A 296 3.00 17.02 2.20
N ILE A 297 2.65 17.75 3.24
CA ILE A 297 3.09 17.48 4.62
C ILE A 297 1.86 17.22 5.46
N TYR A 298 1.92 16.18 6.29
CA TYR A 298 0.86 15.74 7.18
C TYR A 298 1.35 15.71 8.62
N ILE A 299 0.47 16.13 9.53
CA ILE A 299 0.63 15.92 10.98
C ILE A 299 -0.65 15.23 11.46
N ASN A 300 -0.51 14.10 12.15
CA ASN A 300 -1.61 13.29 12.68
C ASN A 300 -2.65 12.92 11.60
N GLY A 301 -2.17 12.56 10.41
CA GLY A 301 -3.02 12.20 9.26
C GLY A 301 -3.73 13.38 8.59
N GLU A 302 -3.55 14.61 9.07
CA GLU A 302 -4.13 15.81 8.48
C GLU A 302 -3.12 16.56 7.62
N ARG A 303 -3.51 16.89 6.39
CA ARG A 303 -2.67 17.65 5.45
C ARG A 303 -2.51 19.10 5.92
N LYS A 304 -1.27 19.49 6.23
CA LYS A 304 -0.89 20.86 6.63
C LYS A 304 -0.29 21.68 5.47
N VAL A 305 0.37 21.01 4.53
CA VAL A 305 0.97 21.64 3.34
C VAL A 305 0.51 20.96 2.06
N ASN A 306 0.34 21.74 1.00
CA ASN A 306 0.16 21.27 -0.37
C ASN A 306 0.93 22.22 -1.29
N HIS A 307 2.14 21.83 -1.65
CA HIS A 307 3.08 22.60 -2.42
C HIS A 307 3.21 22.02 -3.84
N VAL A 308 2.96 22.84 -4.85
CA VAL A 308 3.07 22.43 -6.26
C VAL A 308 4.42 22.91 -6.79
N VAL A 309 5.18 22.01 -7.39
CA VAL A 309 6.47 22.32 -8.02
C VAL A 309 6.22 22.75 -9.47
N SER A 310 6.06 24.06 -9.68
CA SER A 310 5.91 24.67 -11.01
C SER A 310 7.24 24.77 -11.75
N ASP A 311 7.21 24.72 -13.09
CA ASP A 311 8.32 25.10 -13.99
C ASP A 311 9.66 24.35 -13.83
N ASN A 312 9.68 23.21 -13.13
CA ASN A 312 10.88 22.39 -12.99
C ASN A 312 10.92 21.24 -14.02
N PRO A 313 11.94 21.17 -14.91
CA PRO A 313 12.08 20.08 -15.88
C PRO A 313 12.61 18.77 -15.27
N VAL A 314 13.30 18.83 -14.12
CA VAL A 314 13.90 17.65 -13.47
C VAL A 314 13.23 17.40 -12.12
N LEU A 315 12.44 16.32 -12.08
CA LEU A 315 11.70 15.87 -10.90
C LEU A 315 12.39 14.72 -10.16
N ASP A 316 13.55 14.28 -10.65
CA ASP A 316 14.37 13.27 -9.99
C ASP A 316 15.04 13.87 -8.75
N PHE A 317 14.92 13.20 -7.61
CA PHE A 317 15.77 13.51 -6.46
C PHE A 317 17.22 13.19 -6.80
N LYS A 318 18.15 13.98 -6.26
CA LYS A 318 19.58 13.83 -6.49
C LYS A 318 20.04 12.40 -6.19
N ASN A 319 20.68 11.74 -7.15
CA ASN A 319 21.35 10.49 -6.85
C ASN A 319 22.70 10.78 -6.17
N SER A 320 22.76 10.55 -4.86
CA SER A 320 23.97 10.74 -4.07
C SER A 320 24.99 9.62 -4.22
N GLY A 321 24.54 8.41 -4.59
CA GLY A 321 25.35 7.20 -4.55
C GLY A 321 25.62 6.66 -3.14
N HIS A 322 25.04 7.25 -2.10
CA HIS A 322 25.22 6.78 -0.73
C HIS A 322 24.48 5.46 -0.48
N ALA A 323 25.12 4.55 0.26
CA ALA A 323 24.56 3.26 0.62
C ALA A 323 23.67 3.31 1.88
N LEU A 324 23.74 4.40 2.64
CA LEU A 324 23.09 4.55 3.94
C LEU A 324 22.41 5.91 4.05
N TYR A 325 21.25 5.94 4.70
CA TYR A 325 20.53 7.15 5.11
C TYR A 325 20.45 7.22 6.64
N ASP A 326 20.27 8.44 7.15
CA ASP A 326 20.40 8.78 8.56
C ASP A 326 19.04 9.04 9.23
N ILE A 327 18.79 8.40 10.37
CA ILE A 327 17.72 8.77 11.30
C ILE A 327 18.34 9.67 12.38
N GLY A 328 17.89 10.92 12.46
CA GLY A 328 18.30 11.85 13.51
C GLY A 328 19.64 12.55 13.32
N LEU A 329 20.23 12.55 12.12
CA LEU A 329 21.47 13.26 11.82
C LEU A 329 21.36 14.11 10.55
N LYS A 330 21.90 15.33 10.63
CA LYS A 330 22.30 16.14 9.46
C LYS A 330 23.82 16.11 9.36
N ARG A 331 24.32 15.31 8.41
CA ARG A 331 25.70 14.83 8.40
C ARG A 331 26.73 15.91 8.13
N ASP A 332 26.45 16.88 7.26
CA ASP A 332 27.33 18.03 6.97
C ASP A 332 27.60 18.95 8.19
N SER A 333 26.61 19.19 9.06
CA SER A 333 26.77 20.03 10.26
C SER A 333 26.93 19.26 11.56
N GLY A 334 26.75 17.93 11.54
CA GLY A 334 26.77 17.10 12.74
C GLY A 334 25.59 17.32 13.69
N THR A 335 24.52 17.96 13.23
CA THR A 335 23.33 18.24 14.06
C THR A 335 22.57 16.95 14.31
N THR A 336 22.40 16.59 15.58
CA THR A 336 21.69 15.38 16.02
C THR A 336 20.38 15.68 16.71
N ALA A 337 19.43 14.74 16.63
CA ALA A 337 18.13 14.84 17.27
C ALA A 337 18.14 14.37 18.74
N LEU A 338 17.33 15.05 19.56
CA LEU A 338 16.89 14.62 20.88
C LEU A 338 15.41 14.24 20.77
N ALA A 339 15.13 12.96 20.56
CA ALA A 339 13.79 12.48 20.25
C ALA A 339 13.64 10.97 20.45
N TYR A 340 12.38 10.53 20.55
CA TYR A 340 12.01 9.12 20.44
C TYR A 340 11.33 8.89 19.10
N PHE A 341 11.66 7.78 18.44
CA PHE A 341 11.13 7.41 17.14
C PHE A 341 10.51 6.01 17.19
N SER A 342 9.38 5.84 16.50
CA SER A 342 8.72 4.55 16.27
C SER A 342 8.29 4.48 14.82
N ASP A 343 8.39 3.29 14.21
CA ASP A 343 7.77 2.99 12.93
C ASP A 343 8.11 3.98 11.80
N LEU A 344 9.37 3.99 11.36
CA LEU A 344 9.76 4.67 10.13
C LEU A 344 9.31 3.83 8.93
N VAL A 345 8.42 4.41 8.13
CA VAL A 345 7.82 3.76 6.97
C VAL A 345 8.08 4.59 5.72
N ILE A 346 8.48 3.91 4.64
CA ILE A 346 8.73 4.52 3.34
C ILE A 346 8.04 3.68 2.26
N PHE A 347 7.25 4.35 1.43
CA PHE A 347 6.68 3.77 0.21
C PHE A 347 7.29 4.48 -0.98
N THR A 348 7.75 3.72 -1.98
CA THR A 348 8.14 4.30 -3.28
C THR A 348 6.93 4.52 -4.20
N HIS A 349 5.79 4.85 -3.58
CA HIS A 349 4.56 5.34 -4.21
C HIS A 349 3.89 6.40 -3.31
N GLU A 350 3.00 7.23 -3.85
CA GLU A 350 2.21 8.18 -3.06
C GLU A 350 0.99 7.49 -2.43
N LEU A 351 0.86 7.55 -1.10
CA LEU A 351 -0.38 7.17 -0.42
C LEU A 351 -1.42 8.29 -0.50
N SER A 352 -2.69 7.91 -0.66
CA SER A 352 -3.79 8.86 -0.50
C SER A 352 -3.89 9.36 0.95
N ALA A 353 -4.48 10.53 1.14
CA ALA A 353 -4.73 11.08 2.47
C ALA A 353 -5.56 10.13 3.36
N THR A 354 -6.48 9.37 2.77
CA THR A 354 -7.30 8.39 3.48
C THR A 354 -6.45 7.21 3.96
N GLN A 355 -5.65 6.60 3.08
CA GLN A 355 -4.76 5.48 3.43
C GLN A 355 -3.74 5.89 4.49
N LEU A 356 -3.08 7.04 4.33
CA LEU A 356 -2.15 7.55 5.33
C LEU A 356 -2.80 7.73 6.69
N LYS A 357 -4.04 8.24 6.73
CA LYS A 357 -4.79 8.45 7.96
C LYS A 357 -5.26 7.13 8.59
N SER A 358 -5.80 6.19 7.82
CA SER A 358 -6.28 4.90 8.35
C SER A 358 -5.11 4.01 8.77
N ASP A 359 -4.14 3.82 7.89
CA ASP A 359 -3.19 2.71 7.97
C ASP A 359 -1.99 3.07 8.86
N LEU A 360 -1.56 4.33 8.84
CA LEU A 360 -0.35 4.77 9.56
C LEU A 360 -0.64 5.58 10.82
N PHE A 361 -1.83 6.20 10.91
CA PHE A 361 -2.20 7.05 12.05
C PHE A 361 -3.26 6.45 12.97
N LEU A 362 -4.50 6.26 12.50
CA LEU A 362 -5.64 5.88 13.37
C LEU A 362 -5.48 4.49 13.99
N ASN A 363 -5.02 3.52 13.20
CA ASN A 363 -4.88 2.12 13.64
C ASN A 363 -3.59 1.85 14.42
N HIS A 364 -2.75 2.87 14.60
CA HIS A 364 -1.46 2.70 15.24
C HIS A 364 -1.58 2.77 16.77
N PRO A 365 -0.92 1.88 17.55
CA PRO A 365 -1.10 1.89 19.00
C PRO A 365 -0.61 3.17 19.72
N LEU A 366 0.27 3.97 19.11
CA LEU A 366 0.65 5.28 19.66
C LEU A 366 -0.42 6.36 19.50
N HIS A 367 -1.48 6.11 18.71
CA HIS A 367 -2.61 7.03 18.57
C HIS A 367 -3.30 7.35 19.90
N ASN A 368 -3.24 6.44 20.88
CA ASN A 368 -3.80 6.65 22.21
C ASN A 368 -2.93 7.56 23.12
N PHE A 369 -1.81 8.08 22.62
CA PHE A 369 -0.84 8.88 23.39
C PHE A 369 -0.54 10.26 22.74
N ILE A 370 -1.48 10.78 21.95
CA ILE A 370 -1.35 12.04 21.18
C ILE A 370 -2.00 13.24 21.86
#